data_AF-A0A517SAF6-F1
#
_entry.id   AF-A0A517SAF6-F1
#
_cell.length_a   1.000
_cell.length_b   1.000
_cell.length_c   1.000
_cell.angle_alpha   90.00
_cell.angle_beta   90.00
_cell.angle_gamma   90.00
#
_symmetry.space_group_name_H-M   'P 1'
#
loop_
_entity.id
_entity.type
_entity.pdbx_description
1 polymer ?
#
loop_
_entity_poly.entity_id
_entity_poly.type
_entity_poly.pdbx_seq_one_letter_code
_entity_poly.pdbx_strand_id
1 'polypeptide(L)'
;MTVEGPKVVLSRLPTSQRHSDAGSLRRKFKVPPMPNASPRAPRTKTKPATKRKTITVPAIEKTSIVKFVRLLPATELPRYTHVPGTGTPHPYRDPRGHSFNRKPVNPKALNEDRWAECRSYLLGLDLFNLGFYWEAHDEWERLWRQSGPDSMVGKFLKGLVKLAAAGIKVREESIHGVRRHAASAGEVFADVAAETDLERFCGLKFEDLQFAADRAAQLVYKPDLQAGRPLRVFPYVLTPEPMPLM
;
A
#
# COMPACT_ATOMS: atom_id res chain seq x y z
N MET A 1 -51.55 57.56 -3.22
CA MET A 1 -51.92 56.13 -3.04
C MET A 1 -50.65 55.34 -2.85
N THR A 2 -50.27 55.22 -1.59
CA THR A 2 -49.23 54.36 -1.03
C THR A 2 -49.91 53.07 -0.58
N VAL A 3 -49.34 51.90 -0.91
CA VAL A 3 -49.79 50.63 -0.33
C VAL A 3 -48.57 49.86 0.15
N GLU A 4 -48.63 49.50 1.44
CA GLU A 4 -47.61 48.82 2.24
C GLU A 4 -47.53 47.32 1.93
N GLY A 5 -46.35 46.73 2.08
CA GLY A 5 -46.12 45.28 2.22
C GLY A 5 -45.43 44.99 3.57
N PRO A 6 -45.71 43.85 4.22
CA PRO A 6 -45.53 43.73 5.67
C PRO A 6 -44.10 43.40 6.12
N LYS A 7 -43.74 43.99 7.27
CA LYS A 7 -42.52 43.76 8.06
C LYS A 7 -42.50 42.34 8.67
N VAL A 8 -41.38 41.65 8.54
CA VAL A 8 -41.09 40.42 9.31
C VAL A 8 -40.29 40.78 10.55
N VAL A 9 -40.83 40.36 11.69
CA VAL A 9 -40.36 40.58 13.07
C VAL A 9 -39.30 39.54 13.43
N LEU A 10 -38.11 39.98 13.83
CA LEU A 10 -37.09 39.14 14.49
C LEU A 10 -37.40 39.08 15.99
N SER A 11 -37.99 37.97 16.44
CA SER A 11 -38.22 37.68 17.86
C SER A 11 -36.93 37.16 18.52
N ARG A 12 -36.52 37.86 19.58
CA ARG A 12 -35.45 37.45 20.51
C ARG A 12 -35.96 36.30 21.38
N LEU A 13 -35.18 35.22 21.50
CA LEU A 13 -35.41 34.18 22.51
C LEU A 13 -34.67 34.51 23.82
N PRO A 14 -35.28 34.26 24.99
CA PRO A 14 -34.71 34.63 26.28
C PRO A 14 -33.77 33.57 26.89
N THR A 15 -32.85 34.10 27.68
CA THR A 15 -31.91 33.48 28.63
C THR A 15 -32.62 32.55 29.62
N SER A 16 -32.08 31.33 29.79
CA SER A 16 -32.41 30.45 30.92
C SER A 16 -31.18 30.18 31.76
N GLN A 17 -31.26 30.61 33.02
CA GLN A 17 -30.35 30.30 34.12
C GLN A 17 -30.34 28.80 34.40
N ARG A 18 -29.15 28.26 34.70
CA ARG A 18 -29.01 27.05 35.54
C ARG A 18 -28.03 27.35 36.66
N HIS A 19 -28.56 27.45 37.87
CA HIS A 19 -27.82 27.19 39.10
C HIS A 19 -27.78 25.67 39.34
N SER A 20 -26.63 25.20 39.83
CA SER A 20 -26.46 24.34 41.02
C SER A 20 -25.46 23.19 40.82
N ASP A 21 -24.33 23.36 41.51
CA ASP A 21 -23.59 22.39 42.32
C ASP A 21 -23.58 20.91 41.93
N ALA A 22 -22.38 20.43 41.58
CA ALA A 22 -21.93 19.10 41.98
C ALA A 22 -20.40 19.12 42.14
N GLY A 23 -19.95 19.15 43.40
CA GLY A 23 -18.55 19.09 43.78
C GLY A 23 -17.88 17.80 43.29
N SER A 24 -16.71 17.96 42.67
CA SER A 24 -15.83 16.84 42.29
C SER A 24 -15.18 16.26 43.55
N LEU A 25 -15.77 15.21 44.13
CA LEU A 25 -15.10 14.35 45.10
C LEU A 25 -13.98 13.56 44.38
N ARG A 26 -12.74 14.05 44.47
CA ARG A 26 -11.56 13.22 44.24
C ARG A 26 -11.47 12.16 45.34
N ARG A 27 -11.96 10.95 45.09
CA ARG A 27 -11.61 9.77 45.90
C ARG A 27 -10.14 9.42 45.66
N LYS A 28 -9.27 9.82 46.59
CA LYS A 28 -7.92 9.26 46.73
C LYS A 28 -8.08 7.80 47.17
N PHE A 29 -7.85 6.85 46.26
CA PHE A 29 -7.65 5.46 46.65
C PHE A 29 -6.30 5.34 47.35
N LYS A 30 -6.34 5.16 48.66
CA LYS A 30 -5.17 4.85 49.49
C LYS A 30 -4.92 3.34 49.37
N VAL A 31 -3.89 2.96 48.63
CA VAL A 31 -3.46 1.56 48.50
C VAL A 31 -2.81 1.14 49.83
N PRO A 32 -3.23 0.04 50.47
CA PRO A 32 -2.59 -0.44 51.70
C PRO A 32 -1.21 -1.05 51.39
N PRO A 33 -0.21 -0.92 52.29
CA PRO A 33 1.11 -1.50 52.10
C PRO A 33 1.05 -3.04 52.20
N MET A 34 1.69 -3.71 51.25
CA MET A 34 1.90 -5.16 51.26
C MET A 34 2.89 -5.56 52.38
N PRO A 35 2.72 -6.72 53.03
CA PRO A 35 3.67 -7.20 54.03
C PRO A 35 5.00 -7.63 53.41
N ASN A 36 6.10 -7.32 54.12
CA ASN A 36 7.48 -7.63 53.76
C ASN A 36 7.69 -9.11 53.41
N ALA A 37 8.30 -9.35 52.25
CA ALA A 37 8.81 -10.67 51.89
C ALA A 37 10.15 -10.93 52.58
N SER A 38 10.24 -12.04 53.33
CA SER A 38 11.48 -12.54 53.93
C SER A 38 12.53 -12.90 52.87
N PRO A 39 13.84 -12.75 53.15
CA PRO A 39 14.88 -12.98 52.17
C PRO A 39 15.07 -14.48 51.88
N ARG A 40 15.02 -14.85 50.60
CA ARG A 40 15.23 -16.22 50.13
C ARG A 40 16.73 -16.46 49.86
N ALA A 41 17.28 -17.51 50.45
CA ALA A 41 18.66 -17.95 50.32
C ALA A 41 19.09 -18.19 48.84
N PRO A 42 20.39 -18.00 48.51
CA PRO A 42 20.90 -18.15 47.15
C PRO A 42 20.91 -19.62 46.75
N ARG A 43 20.14 -19.96 45.70
CA ARG A 43 20.07 -21.31 45.15
C ARG A 43 21.05 -21.41 43.98
N THR A 44 22.21 -22.00 44.22
CA THR A 44 23.15 -22.42 43.18
C THR A 44 22.50 -23.45 42.28
N LYS A 45 22.20 -23.07 41.03
CA LYS A 45 21.79 -24.01 39.97
C LYS A 45 22.90 -24.08 38.94
N THR A 46 23.72 -25.11 39.03
CA THR A 46 24.55 -25.62 37.94
C THR A 46 23.66 -25.97 36.75
N LYS A 47 23.82 -25.25 35.62
CA LYS A 47 23.15 -25.60 34.36
C LYS A 47 23.89 -26.77 33.73
N PRO A 48 23.20 -27.85 33.29
CA PRO A 48 23.84 -28.86 32.46
C PRO A 48 24.11 -28.27 31.07
N ALA A 49 25.30 -28.54 30.53
CA ALA A 49 25.71 -28.12 29.20
C ALA A 49 24.88 -28.85 28.14
N THR A 50 23.85 -28.19 27.62
CA THR A 50 23.10 -28.67 26.46
C THR A 50 23.97 -28.47 25.20
N LYS A 51 24.43 -29.58 24.60
CA LYS A 51 25.09 -29.56 23.29
C LYS A 51 24.17 -28.83 22.29
N ARG A 52 24.59 -27.65 21.81
CA ARG A 52 23.94 -26.97 20.68
C ARG A 52 24.00 -27.91 19.49
N LYS A 53 22.87 -28.50 19.11
CA LYS A 53 22.70 -29.03 17.75
C LYS A 53 22.84 -27.83 16.82
N THR A 54 23.91 -27.82 16.03
CA THR A 54 24.07 -26.90 14.91
C THR A 54 22.88 -27.13 13.99
N ILE A 55 21.89 -26.23 14.06
CA ILE A 55 20.84 -26.17 13.05
C ILE A 55 21.54 -25.64 11.81
N THR A 56 21.83 -26.54 10.87
CA THR A 56 22.20 -26.16 9.52
C THR A 56 21.02 -25.40 8.94
N VAL A 57 21.11 -24.07 8.96
CA VAL A 57 20.19 -23.22 8.22
C VAL A 57 20.38 -23.59 6.75
N PRO A 58 19.34 -24.05 6.03
CA PRO A 58 19.50 -24.36 4.62
C PRO A 58 20.00 -23.09 3.92
N ALA A 59 21.01 -23.27 3.06
CA ALA A 59 21.62 -22.18 2.30
C ALA A 59 20.52 -21.34 1.67
N ILE A 60 20.62 -20.02 1.84
CA ILE A 60 19.76 -19.03 1.18
C ILE A 60 19.69 -19.43 -0.29
N GLU A 61 18.52 -19.91 -0.72
CA GLU A 61 18.26 -20.27 -2.10
C GLU A 61 18.70 -19.09 -2.95
N LYS A 62 19.64 -19.35 -3.87
CA LYS A 62 20.12 -18.37 -4.84
C LYS A 62 18.87 -17.82 -5.51
N THR A 63 18.51 -16.56 -5.21
CA THR A 63 17.40 -15.88 -5.88
C THR A 63 17.69 -15.93 -7.37
N SER A 64 17.04 -16.85 -8.07
CA SER A 64 17.06 -16.89 -9.51
C SER A 64 16.63 -15.51 -9.99
N ILE A 65 17.48 -14.87 -10.79
CA ILE A 65 17.14 -13.57 -11.34
C ILE A 65 15.97 -13.82 -12.27
N VAL A 66 14.74 -13.52 -11.81
CA VAL A 66 13.56 -13.56 -12.65
C VAL A 66 13.76 -12.52 -13.75
N LYS A 67 14.11 -12.99 -14.94
CA LYS A 67 14.25 -12.19 -16.16
C LYS A 67 12.84 -11.85 -16.63
N PHE A 68 12.62 -10.60 -17.02
CA PHE A 68 11.39 -10.18 -17.66
C PHE A 68 11.73 -9.25 -18.83
N VAL A 69 10.84 -9.19 -19.82
CA VAL A 69 10.95 -8.31 -20.97
C VAL A 69 9.98 -7.16 -20.78
N ARG A 70 10.43 -5.93 -21.06
CA ARG A 70 9.55 -4.75 -21.00
C ARG A 70 8.45 -4.88 -22.04
N LEU A 71 7.22 -4.56 -21.63
CA LEU A 71 6.03 -4.53 -22.49
C LEU A 71 6.02 -3.27 -23.37
N LEU A 72 6.67 -2.19 -22.92
CA LEU A 72 6.82 -0.95 -23.68
C LEU A 72 8.30 -0.49 -23.71
N PRO A 73 9.19 -1.20 -24.42
CA PRO A 73 10.63 -0.96 -24.38
C PRO A 73 11.02 0.43 -24.92
N ALA A 74 10.26 0.97 -25.87
CA ALA A 74 10.49 2.30 -26.43
C ALA A 74 10.04 3.45 -25.51
N THR A 75 9.26 3.17 -24.46
CA THR A 75 8.81 4.21 -23.53
C THR A 75 9.95 4.59 -22.59
N GLU A 76 10.30 5.87 -22.55
CA GLU A 76 11.26 6.42 -21.60
C GLU A 76 10.81 6.20 -20.16
N LEU A 77 11.76 5.87 -19.29
CA LEU A 77 11.51 5.67 -17.87
C LEU A 77 11.92 6.92 -17.08
N PRO A 78 11.27 7.19 -15.93
CA PRO A 78 11.71 8.23 -15.03
C PRO A 78 13.17 8.03 -14.60
N ARG A 79 13.92 9.14 -14.50
CA ARG A 79 15.33 9.13 -14.07
C ARG A 79 15.57 8.62 -12.65
N TYR A 80 14.53 8.65 -11.80
CA TYR A 80 14.54 8.14 -10.43
C TYR A 80 13.12 7.69 -10.07
N THR A 81 12.98 6.81 -9.07
CA THR A 81 11.69 6.51 -8.45
C THR A 81 11.48 7.35 -7.20
N HIS A 82 10.30 7.94 -7.07
CA HIS A 82 9.95 8.68 -5.86
C HIS A 82 9.70 7.71 -4.69
N VAL A 83 10.32 8.00 -3.55
CA VAL A 83 10.05 7.31 -2.28
C VAL A 83 9.68 8.36 -1.23
N PRO A 84 8.43 8.39 -0.74
CA PRO A 84 8.00 9.36 0.26
C PRO A 84 8.91 9.38 1.49
N GLY A 85 9.18 10.57 2.03
CA GLY A 85 9.98 10.74 3.25
C GLY A 85 11.50 10.58 3.09
N THR A 86 12.01 10.24 1.91
CA THR A 86 13.46 9.98 1.68
C THR A 86 14.23 11.13 1.04
N GLY A 87 13.58 12.28 0.84
CA GLY A 87 14.19 13.46 0.20
C GLY A 87 14.26 13.39 -1.34
N THR A 88 13.81 12.30 -1.96
CA THR A 88 13.63 12.27 -3.43
C THR A 88 12.63 13.37 -3.85
N PRO A 89 12.93 14.18 -4.89
CA PRO A 89 12.02 15.23 -5.34
C PRO A 89 10.65 14.65 -5.70
N HIS A 90 9.56 15.30 -5.27
CA HIS A 90 8.23 14.82 -5.63
C HIS A 90 7.98 15.01 -7.13
N PRO A 91 7.54 13.98 -7.89
CA PRO A 91 7.48 14.01 -9.35
C PRO A 91 6.75 15.20 -9.95
N TYR A 92 5.61 15.60 -9.36
CA TYR A 92 4.79 16.74 -9.85
C TYR A 92 4.97 18.06 -9.08
N ARG A 93 5.47 18.02 -7.84
CA ARG A 93 5.36 19.15 -6.89
C ARG A 93 6.69 19.84 -6.60
N ASP A 94 7.80 19.18 -6.87
CA ASP A 94 9.15 19.74 -6.73
C ASP A 94 9.64 20.17 -8.13
N PRO A 95 10.26 21.36 -8.29
CA PRO A 95 10.88 21.77 -9.56
C PRO A 95 11.91 20.79 -10.14
N ARG A 96 12.53 19.97 -9.28
CA ARG A 96 13.44 18.88 -9.66
C ARG A 96 12.70 17.55 -9.90
N GLY A 97 11.38 17.56 -9.88
CA GLY A 97 10.51 16.43 -10.16
C GLY A 97 10.65 15.94 -11.61
N HIS A 98 10.64 14.63 -11.83
CA HIS A 98 10.73 14.06 -13.20
C HIS A 98 9.49 14.34 -14.08
N SER A 99 8.40 14.82 -13.48
CA SER A 99 7.16 15.23 -14.16
C SER A 99 6.73 16.66 -13.80
N PHE A 100 7.66 17.50 -13.32
CA PHE A 100 7.34 18.87 -12.96
C PHE A 100 6.86 19.66 -14.19
N ASN A 101 5.82 20.48 -14.03
CA ASN A 101 5.12 21.19 -15.11
C ASN A 101 4.54 20.31 -16.23
N ARG A 102 4.58 18.97 -16.11
CA ARG A 102 3.88 18.06 -17.02
C ARG A 102 2.53 17.73 -16.42
N LYS A 103 1.44 18.04 -17.13
CA LYS A 103 0.11 17.56 -16.74
C LYS A 103 0.01 16.08 -17.14
N PRO A 104 -0.22 15.16 -16.20
CA PRO A 104 -0.45 13.77 -16.56
C PRO A 104 -1.72 13.69 -17.41
N VAL A 105 -1.61 13.02 -18.56
CA VAL A 105 -2.76 12.76 -19.44
C VAL A 105 -3.60 11.69 -18.78
N ASN A 106 -4.91 11.92 -18.63
CA ASN A 106 -5.80 10.89 -18.13
C ASN A 106 -5.86 9.74 -19.14
N PRO A 107 -5.64 8.49 -18.71
CA PRO A 107 -5.73 7.36 -19.62
C PRO A 107 -7.18 7.13 -20.03
N LYS A 108 -7.37 6.42 -21.16
CA LYS A 108 -8.67 5.81 -21.44
C LYS A 108 -8.93 4.70 -20.44
N ALA A 109 -10.19 4.48 -20.09
CA ALA A 109 -10.62 3.35 -19.27
C ALA A 109 -10.03 2.04 -19.81
N LEU A 110 -9.58 1.17 -18.90
CA LEU A 110 -9.12 -0.16 -19.25
C LEU A 110 -10.34 -0.98 -19.70
N ASN A 111 -10.20 -1.64 -20.84
CA ASN A 111 -11.17 -2.61 -21.33
C ASN A 111 -10.57 -4.00 -21.10
N GLU A 112 -11.39 -4.92 -20.57
CA GLU A 112 -10.96 -6.27 -20.23
C GLU A 112 -10.47 -7.03 -21.45
N ASP A 113 -11.22 -7.06 -22.55
CA ASP A 113 -10.86 -7.81 -23.77
C ASP A 113 -9.70 -7.20 -24.54
N ARG A 114 -9.51 -5.88 -24.43
CA ARG A 114 -8.50 -5.10 -25.16
C ARG A 114 -7.42 -4.54 -24.25
N TRP A 115 -7.15 -5.23 -23.14
CA TRP A 115 -6.19 -4.80 -22.13
C TRP A 115 -4.79 -4.54 -22.71
N ALA A 116 -4.38 -5.34 -23.70
CA ALA A 116 -3.08 -5.26 -24.36
C ALA A 116 -2.89 -3.98 -25.18
N GLU A 117 -3.97 -3.29 -25.55
CA GLU A 117 -3.91 -2.00 -26.25
C GLU A 117 -3.75 -0.82 -25.26
N CYS A 118 -3.98 -1.04 -23.96
CA CYS A 118 -3.94 0.00 -22.94
C CYS A 118 -2.50 0.31 -22.51
N ARG A 119 -1.87 1.29 -23.15
CA ARG A 119 -0.48 1.70 -22.84
C ARG A 119 -0.25 2.03 -21.36
N SER A 120 -1.19 2.68 -20.68
CA SER A 120 -1.06 3.00 -19.25
C SER A 120 -1.06 1.76 -18.36
N TYR A 121 -1.85 0.75 -18.71
CA TYR A 121 -1.84 -0.53 -18.01
C TYR A 121 -0.49 -1.24 -18.18
N LEU A 122 0.00 -1.34 -19.43
CA LEU A 122 1.29 -1.96 -19.74
C LEU A 122 2.48 -1.20 -19.13
N LEU A 123 2.44 0.14 -19.11
CA LEU A 123 3.46 0.97 -18.48
C LEU A 123 3.49 0.73 -16.97
N GLY A 124 2.34 0.62 -16.31
CA GLY A 124 2.27 0.31 -14.88
C GLY A 124 2.91 -1.04 -14.54
N LEU A 125 2.71 -2.06 -15.39
CA LEU A 125 3.38 -3.37 -15.25
C LEU A 125 4.90 -3.26 -15.37
N ASP A 126 5.39 -2.55 -16.40
CA ASP A 126 6.83 -2.27 -16.56
C ASP A 126 7.41 -1.55 -15.33
N LEU A 127 6.77 -0.46 -14.89
CA LEU A 127 7.20 0.33 -13.74
C LEU A 127 7.26 -0.51 -12.47
N PHE A 128 6.22 -1.32 -12.22
CA PHE A 128 6.17 -2.20 -11.05
C PHE A 128 7.30 -3.23 -11.08
N ASN A 129 7.48 -3.92 -12.21
CA ASN A 129 8.51 -4.95 -12.37
C ASN A 129 9.94 -4.40 -12.31
N LEU A 130 10.13 -3.12 -12.64
CA LEU A 130 11.42 -2.42 -12.53
C LEU A 130 11.68 -1.83 -11.14
N GLY A 131 10.67 -1.77 -10.25
CA GLY A 131 10.79 -1.20 -8.91
C GLY A 131 10.51 0.29 -8.81
N PHE A 132 9.81 0.87 -9.80
CA PHE A 132 9.23 2.21 -9.76
C PHE A 132 7.83 2.17 -9.11
N TYR A 133 7.77 1.73 -7.85
CA TYR A 133 6.49 1.41 -7.20
C TYR A 133 5.57 2.62 -7.02
N TRP A 134 6.13 3.80 -6.76
CA TRP A 134 5.34 5.02 -6.66
C TRP A 134 4.74 5.39 -8.01
N GLU A 135 5.53 5.33 -9.08
CA GLU A 135 5.06 5.66 -10.42
C GLU A 135 4.06 4.62 -10.94
N ALA A 136 4.24 3.34 -10.65
CA ALA A 136 3.27 2.29 -10.97
C ALA A 136 1.94 2.51 -10.23
N HIS A 137 2.00 2.82 -8.93
CA HIS A 137 0.82 3.17 -8.13
C HIS A 137 0.07 4.37 -8.75
N ASP A 138 0.79 5.45 -9.04
CA ASP A 138 0.23 6.69 -9.59
C ASP A 138 -0.40 6.48 -10.98
N GLU A 139 0.25 5.67 -11.84
CA GLU A 139 -0.29 5.31 -13.17
C GLU A 139 -1.56 4.46 -13.05
N TRP A 140 -1.55 3.41 -12.22
CA TRP A 140 -2.72 2.58 -12.01
C TRP A 140 -3.84 3.27 -11.23
N GLU A 141 -3.54 4.21 -10.34
CA GLU A 141 -4.56 4.99 -9.64
C GLU A 141 -5.33 5.90 -10.61
N ARG A 142 -4.62 6.55 -11.55
CA ARG A 142 -5.28 7.27 -12.65
C ARG A 142 -6.16 6.35 -13.47
N LEU A 143 -5.64 5.20 -13.88
CA LEU A 143 -6.38 4.23 -14.68
C LEU A 143 -7.61 3.68 -13.93
N TRP A 144 -7.47 3.37 -12.65
CA TRP A 144 -8.56 2.93 -11.78
C TRP A 144 -9.72 3.93 -11.75
N ARG A 145 -9.42 5.22 -11.56
CA ARG A 145 -10.44 6.28 -11.55
C ARG A 145 -11.17 6.37 -12.89
N GLN A 146 -10.47 6.20 -14.01
CA GLN A 146 -11.07 6.29 -15.35
C GLN A 146 -11.87 5.03 -15.72
N SER A 147 -11.50 3.86 -15.21
CA SER A 147 -12.21 2.59 -15.45
C SER A 147 -13.48 2.40 -14.62
N GLY A 148 -13.83 3.37 -13.77
CA GLY A 148 -14.96 3.28 -12.85
C GLY A 148 -14.62 2.43 -11.61
N PRO A 149 -14.47 3.03 -10.41
CA PRO A 149 -13.96 2.32 -9.24
C PRO A 149 -14.73 1.07 -8.80
N ASP A 150 -16.03 1.00 -9.10
CA ASP A 150 -16.93 -0.08 -8.72
C ASP A 150 -17.11 -1.15 -9.81
N SER A 151 -16.57 -0.93 -11.02
CA SER A 151 -16.58 -1.95 -12.09
C SER A 151 -15.63 -3.10 -11.77
N MET A 152 -15.77 -4.25 -12.44
CA MET A 152 -14.83 -5.38 -12.24
C MET A 152 -13.39 -4.99 -12.56
N VAL A 153 -13.21 -4.26 -13.66
CA VAL A 153 -11.92 -3.67 -14.05
C VAL A 153 -11.41 -2.69 -13.00
N GLY A 154 -12.29 -1.87 -12.42
CA GLY A 154 -11.96 -0.96 -11.35
C GLY A 154 -11.48 -1.68 -10.09
N LYS A 155 -12.21 -2.69 -9.63
CA LYS A 155 -11.83 -3.54 -8.49
C LYS A 155 -10.49 -4.24 -8.74
N PHE A 156 -10.30 -4.81 -9.93
CA PHE A 156 -9.03 -5.43 -10.33
C PHE A 156 -7.85 -4.44 -10.24
N LEU A 157 -8.00 -3.25 -10.84
CA LEU A 157 -6.99 -2.19 -10.80
C LEU A 157 -6.72 -1.72 -9.36
N LYS A 158 -7.73 -1.65 -8.51
CA LYS A 158 -7.57 -1.34 -7.08
C LYS A 158 -6.65 -2.34 -6.37
N GLY A 159 -6.72 -3.62 -6.73
CA GLY A 159 -5.78 -4.65 -6.26
C GLY A 159 -4.34 -4.34 -6.66
N LEU A 160 -4.10 -4.00 -7.94
CA LEU A 160 -2.78 -3.61 -8.44
C LEU A 160 -2.25 -2.33 -7.78
N VAL A 161 -3.10 -1.32 -7.57
CA VAL A 161 -2.76 -0.09 -6.82
C VAL A 161 -2.32 -0.43 -5.40
N LYS A 162 -3.04 -1.33 -4.70
CA LYS A 162 -2.66 -1.79 -3.35
C LYS A 162 -1.34 -2.55 -3.37
N LEU A 163 -1.10 -3.40 -4.37
CA LEU A 163 0.15 -4.14 -4.49
C LEU A 163 1.34 -3.20 -4.74
N ALA A 164 1.17 -2.18 -5.59
CA ALA A 164 2.16 -1.12 -5.77
C ALA A 164 2.39 -0.32 -4.48
N ALA A 165 1.33 0.01 -3.73
CA ALA A 165 1.44 0.65 -2.43
C ALA A 165 2.23 -0.19 -1.43
N ALA A 166 2.07 -1.52 -1.44
CA ALA A 166 2.92 -2.41 -0.65
C ALA A 166 4.39 -2.25 -1.04
N GLY A 167 4.70 -2.16 -2.34
CA GLY A 167 6.06 -1.87 -2.83
C GLY A 167 6.61 -0.55 -2.33
N ILE A 168 5.79 0.52 -2.31
CA ILE A 168 6.17 1.82 -1.71
C ILE A 168 6.50 1.63 -0.23
N LYS A 169 5.67 0.89 0.53
CA LYS A 169 5.90 0.65 1.96
C LYS A 169 7.14 -0.20 2.23
N VAL A 170 7.53 -1.08 1.32
CA VAL A 170 8.84 -1.75 1.40
C VAL A 170 9.96 -0.71 1.33
N ARG A 171 9.86 0.24 0.40
CA ARG A 171 10.85 1.31 0.21
C ARG A 171 10.89 2.33 1.35
N GLU A 172 9.78 2.50 2.06
CA GLU A 172 9.69 3.29 3.31
C GLU A 172 10.10 2.48 4.56
N GLU A 173 10.55 1.23 4.42
CA GLU A 173 10.91 0.33 5.53
C GLU A 173 9.76 0.08 6.52
N SER A 174 8.51 0.15 6.04
CA SER A 174 7.30 0.04 6.85
C SER A 174 6.67 -1.36 6.77
N ILE A 175 7.12 -2.27 7.63
CA ILE A 175 6.65 -3.68 7.65
C ILE A 175 5.13 -3.79 7.80
N HIS A 176 4.57 -2.99 8.71
CA HIS A 176 3.12 -2.96 8.94
C HIS A 176 2.35 -2.46 7.72
N GLY A 177 2.89 -1.43 7.05
CA GLY A 177 2.32 -0.91 5.82
C GLY A 177 2.30 -1.95 4.69
N VAL A 178 3.41 -2.67 4.51
CA VAL A 178 3.51 -3.74 3.50
C VAL A 178 2.47 -4.81 3.74
N ARG A 179 2.38 -5.36 4.96
CA ARG A 179 1.42 -6.42 5.31
C ARG A 179 -0.01 -5.99 5.05
N ARG A 180 -0.39 -4.79 5.49
CA ARG A 180 -1.75 -4.26 5.29
C ARG A 180 -2.09 -4.14 3.80
N HIS A 181 -1.23 -3.51 3.02
CA HIS A 181 -1.52 -3.27 1.60
C HIS A 181 -1.48 -4.56 0.78
N ALA A 182 -0.53 -5.46 1.06
CA ALA A 182 -0.41 -6.74 0.38
C ALA A 182 -1.60 -7.66 0.69
N ALA A 183 -1.97 -7.85 1.96
CA ALA A 183 -3.13 -8.65 2.33
C ALA A 183 -4.42 -8.13 1.67
N SER A 184 -4.63 -6.81 1.73
CA SER A 184 -5.80 -6.20 1.09
C SER A 184 -5.77 -6.26 -0.45
N ALA A 185 -4.59 -6.38 -1.08
CA ALA A 185 -4.50 -6.64 -2.51
C ALA A 185 -4.96 -8.08 -2.83
N GLY A 186 -4.49 -9.05 -2.05
CA GLY A 186 -4.89 -10.46 -2.17
C GLY A 186 -6.40 -10.66 -2.02
N GLU A 187 -7.01 -10.05 -0.99
CA GLU A 187 -8.47 -10.05 -0.78
C GLU A 187 -9.21 -9.52 -2.02
N VAL A 188 -8.80 -8.36 -2.54
CA VAL A 188 -9.42 -7.77 -3.73
C VAL A 188 -9.28 -8.67 -4.97
N PHE A 189 -8.12 -9.31 -5.17
CA PHE A 189 -7.95 -10.25 -6.28
C PHE A 189 -8.81 -11.51 -6.12
N ALA A 190 -8.96 -12.03 -4.91
CA ALA A 190 -9.82 -13.17 -4.63
C ALA A 190 -11.30 -12.83 -4.87
N ASP A 191 -11.75 -11.64 -4.43
CA ASP A 191 -13.12 -11.18 -4.66
C ASP A 191 -13.44 -11.06 -6.16
N VAL A 192 -12.55 -10.45 -6.95
CA VAL A 192 -12.77 -10.34 -8.41
C VAL A 192 -12.73 -11.70 -9.08
N ALA A 193 -11.83 -12.61 -8.68
CA ALA A 193 -11.79 -13.97 -9.21
C ALA A 193 -13.12 -14.70 -8.95
N ALA A 194 -13.65 -14.59 -7.72
CA ALA A 194 -14.91 -15.22 -7.35
C ALA A 194 -16.14 -14.59 -8.05
N GLU A 195 -16.15 -13.26 -8.23
CA GLU A 195 -17.25 -12.57 -8.92
C GLU A 195 -17.26 -12.82 -10.44
N THR A 196 -16.09 -13.03 -11.06
CA THR A 196 -15.98 -13.22 -12.51
C THR A 196 -15.97 -14.69 -12.94
N ASP A 197 -15.62 -15.61 -12.04
CA ASP A 197 -15.39 -17.04 -12.32
C ASP A 197 -14.33 -17.27 -13.42
N LEU A 198 -13.39 -16.33 -13.56
CA LEU A 198 -12.29 -16.40 -14.52
C LEU A 198 -10.97 -16.74 -13.84
N GLU A 199 -10.12 -17.51 -14.51
CA GLU A 199 -8.75 -17.77 -14.03
C GLU A 199 -7.82 -16.56 -14.26
N ARG A 200 -8.09 -15.77 -15.30
CA ARG A 200 -7.31 -14.61 -15.72
C ARG A 200 -8.20 -13.40 -15.92
N PHE A 201 -7.65 -12.22 -15.64
CA PHE A 201 -8.31 -10.95 -15.88
C PHE A 201 -7.30 -9.91 -16.38
N CYS A 202 -7.61 -9.23 -17.48
CA CYS A 202 -6.70 -8.30 -18.14
C CYS A 202 -5.28 -8.88 -18.38
N GLY A 203 -5.21 -10.16 -18.73
CA GLY A 203 -3.96 -10.89 -19.00
C GLY A 203 -3.23 -11.44 -17.77
N LEU A 204 -3.63 -11.13 -16.53
CA LEU A 204 -2.95 -11.66 -15.33
C LEU A 204 -3.78 -12.79 -14.69
N LYS A 205 -3.11 -13.88 -14.28
CA LYS A 205 -3.73 -14.98 -13.53
C LYS A 205 -4.00 -14.56 -12.09
N PHE A 206 -5.20 -14.85 -11.57
CA PHE A 206 -5.52 -14.54 -10.18
C PHE A 206 -4.69 -15.35 -9.19
N GLU A 207 -4.37 -16.61 -9.51
CA GLU A 207 -3.47 -17.44 -8.69
C GLU A 207 -2.10 -16.77 -8.49
N ASP A 208 -1.51 -16.25 -9.57
CA ASP A 208 -0.22 -15.56 -9.52
C ASP A 208 -0.31 -14.22 -8.74
N LEU A 209 -1.42 -13.49 -8.89
CA LEU A 209 -1.65 -12.24 -8.19
C LEU A 209 -1.86 -12.43 -6.68
N GLN A 210 -2.62 -13.45 -6.29
CA GLN A 210 -2.82 -13.81 -4.88
C GLN A 210 -1.51 -14.32 -4.27
N PHE A 211 -0.77 -15.18 -4.99
CA PHE A 211 0.57 -15.60 -4.57
C PHE A 211 1.52 -14.41 -4.41
N ALA A 212 1.51 -13.46 -5.35
CA ALA A 212 2.30 -12.24 -5.30
C ALA A 212 1.96 -11.39 -4.06
N ALA A 213 0.68 -11.22 -3.74
CA ALA A 213 0.22 -10.54 -2.53
C ALA A 213 0.74 -11.24 -1.25
N ASP A 214 0.61 -12.56 -1.16
CA ASP A 214 1.10 -13.33 -0.01
C ASP A 214 2.62 -13.24 0.16
N ARG A 215 3.37 -13.38 -0.94
CA ARG A 215 4.83 -13.23 -0.93
C ARG A 215 5.25 -11.83 -0.51
N ALA A 216 4.53 -10.79 -0.93
CA ALA A 216 4.78 -9.42 -0.49
C ALA A 216 4.55 -9.24 1.01
N ALA A 217 3.47 -9.81 1.56
CA ALA A 217 3.15 -9.71 2.99
C ALA A 217 4.20 -10.42 3.88
N GLN A 218 4.89 -11.44 3.34
CA GLN A 218 5.90 -12.24 4.02
C GLN A 218 7.34 -11.77 3.75
N LEU A 219 7.53 -10.65 3.03
CA LEU A 219 8.85 -10.19 2.62
C LEU A 219 9.76 -9.89 3.82
N VAL A 220 11.00 -10.37 3.75
CA VAL A 220 12.10 -9.99 4.64
C VAL A 220 12.96 -8.94 3.94
N TYR A 221 13.13 -7.79 4.59
CA TYR A 221 13.82 -6.64 4.00
C TYR A 221 15.33 -6.86 3.93
N LYS A 222 15.90 -6.53 2.76
CA LYS A 222 17.35 -6.34 2.65
C LYS A 222 17.71 -4.95 3.18
N PRO A 223 18.85 -4.80 3.87
CA PRO A 223 19.36 -3.48 4.20
C PRO A 223 19.69 -2.68 2.93
N ASP A 224 19.74 -1.35 3.06
CA ASP A 224 20.25 -0.39 2.07
C ASP A 224 19.41 -0.23 0.78
N LEU A 225 18.11 0.01 0.92
CA LEU A 225 17.24 0.38 -0.21
C LEU A 225 17.46 1.84 -0.65
N GLN A 226 18.53 2.09 -1.41
CA GLN A 226 18.92 3.43 -1.88
C GLN A 226 17.73 4.23 -2.45
N ALA A 227 17.44 5.38 -1.84
CA ALA A 227 16.38 6.27 -2.30
C ALA A 227 16.64 6.76 -3.74
N GLY A 228 15.59 6.92 -4.54
CA GLY A 228 15.69 7.37 -5.93
C GLY A 228 16.07 6.27 -6.92
N ARG A 229 16.78 5.22 -6.50
CA ARG A 229 17.11 4.10 -7.38
C ARG A 229 15.88 3.18 -7.55
N PRO A 230 15.47 2.82 -8.78
CA PRO A 230 14.46 1.80 -9.00
C PRO A 230 15.05 0.43 -8.63
N LEU A 231 14.47 -0.18 -7.61
CA LEU A 231 14.92 -1.46 -7.07
C LEU A 231 13.71 -2.38 -6.98
N ARG A 232 13.74 -3.49 -7.72
CA ARG A 232 12.74 -4.54 -7.57
C ARG A 232 12.94 -5.23 -6.22
N VAL A 233 11.98 -5.04 -5.32
CA VAL A 233 12.02 -5.61 -3.95
C VAL A 233 11.25 -6.91 -3.84
N PHE A 234 10.29 -7.14 -4.75
CA PHE A 234 9.53 -8.39 -4.78
C PHE A 234 10.28 -9.50 -5.52
N PRO A 235 10.15 -10.76 -5.08
CA PRO A 235 10.82 -11.91 -5.70
C PRO A 235 10.10 -12.43 -6.95
N TYR A 236 9.09 -11.71 -7.44
CA TYR A 236 8.25 -12.08 -8.58
C TYR A 236 8.14 -10.90 -9.57
N VAL A 237 7.60 -11.19 -10.75
CA VAL A 237 7.22 -10.22 -11.77
C VAL A 237 5.78 -10.47 -12.18
N LEU A 238 5.05 -9.41 -12.49
CA LEU A 238 3.70 -9.50 -13.06
C LEU A 238 3.84 -9.56 -14.57
N THR A 239 3.62 -10.74 -15.16
CA THR A 239 3.73 -10.93 -16.61
C THR A 239 2.36 -11.30 -17.15
N PRO A 240 1.80 -10.51 -18.08
CA PRO A 240 0.53 -10.86 -18.67
C PRO A 240 0.67 -11.94 -19.74
N GLU A 241 -0.36 -12.77 -19.86
CA GLU A 241 -0.50 -13.82 -20.87
C GLU A 241 -1.82 -13.64 -21.66
N PRO A 242 -1.80 -13.78 -23.00
CA PRO A 242 -0.60 -13.90 -23.84
C PRO A 242 0.24 -12.62 -23.78
N MET A 243 1.53 -12.74 -24.10
CA MET A 243 2.38 -11.56 -24.25
C MET A 243 1.80 -10.65 -25.34
N PRO A 244 1.60 -9.33 -25.09
CA PRO A 244 1.17 -8.40 -26.11
C PRO A 244 2.09 -8.44 -27.32
N LEU A 245 1.51 -8.50 -28.51
CA LEU A 245 2.27 -8.31 -29.74
C LEU A 245 2.71 -6.83 -29.79
N MET A 246 4.02 -6.60 -29.82
CA MET A 246 4.63 -5.27 -29.93
C MET A 246 4.76 -4.83 -31.39
#